data_AF-W7L2N8-F1
#
_entry.id   AF-W7L2N8-F1
#
_cell.length_a   1.000
_cell.length_b   1.000
_cell.length_c   1.000
_cell.angle_alpha   90.00
_cell.angle_beta   90.00
_cell.angle_gamma   90.00
#
_symmetry.space_group_name_H-M   'P 1'
#
loop_
_entity.id
_entity.type
_entity.pdbx_description
1 polymer ?
#
loop_
_entity_poly.entity_id
_entity_poly.type
_entity_poly.pdbx_seq_one_letter_code
_entity_poly.pdbx_strand_id
1 'polypeptide(L)' 'MKIISICKKCKGTGSITACKFIKKPCPACKGTGKMTKHLSEIKYEEQNKFFLHS' A
#
# COMPACT_ATOMS: atom_id res chain seq x y z
N MET A 1 5.18 -9.21 -14.29
CA MET A 1 4.39 -9.72 -13.14
C MET A 1 4.00 -8.55 -12.26
N LYS A 2 2.73 -8.48 -11.82
CA LYS A 2 2.23 -7.43 -10.92
C LYS A 2 2.11 -8.03 -9.52
N ILE A 3 2.72 -7.41 -8.52
CA ILE A 3 2.54 -7.82 -7.12
C ILE A 3 1.37 -7.03 -6.56
N ILE A 4 0.38 -7.77 -6.06
CA ILE A 4 -0.73 -7.19 -5.32
C ILE A 4 -0.37 -7.27 -3.84
N SER A 5 -0.23 -6.11 -3.20
CA SER A 5 -0.02 -6.00 -1.77
C SER A 5 -1.27 -5.46 -1.08
N ILE A 6 -1.50 -5.84 0.16
CA ILE A 6 -2.62 -5.30 0.94
C ILE A 6 -2.27 -3.86 1.33
N CYS A 7 -3.21 -2.94 1.17
CA CYS A 7 -2.99 -1.56 1.58
C CYS A 7 -2.78 -1.50 3.09
N LYS A 8 -1.58 -1.09 3.53
CA LYS A 8 -1.21 -1.02 4.96
C LYS A 8 -2.06 0.00 5.74
N LYS A 9 -2.57 1.04 5.05
CA LYS A 9 -3.32 2.14 5.66
C LYS A 9 -4.74 1.74 6.06
N CYS A 10 -5.45 1.00 5.20
CA CYS A 10 -6.78 0.47 5.49
C CYS A 10 -6.78 -1.02 5.84
N LYS A 11 -5.61 -1.67 5.93
CA LYS A 11 -5.47 -3.11 6.18
C LYS A 11 -6.38 -3.98 5.29
N GLY A 12 -6.56 -3.60 4.03
CA GLY A 12 -7.39 -4.35 3.09
C GLY A 12 -8.87 -3.98 3.03
N THR A 13 -9.38 -3.14 3.94
CA THR A 13 -10.81 -2.81 3.99
C THR A 13 -11.27 -1.85 2.89
N GLY A 14 -10.36 -1.16 2.20
CA GLY A 14 -10.67 -0.16 1.19
C GLY A 14 -11.24 1.15 1.73
N SER A 15 -11.62 1.22 3.00
CA SER A 15 -12.22 2.40 3.63
C SER A 15 -11.57 2.73 4.96
N ILE A 16 -11.50 4.02 5.27
CA ILE A 16 -11.11 4.52 6.59
C ILE A 16 -12.32 5.19 7.25
N THR A 17 -12.48 4.94 8.54
CA THR A 17 -13.51 5.63 9.32
C THR A 17 -13.01 7.04 9.63
N ALA A 18 -13.63 8.05 9.04
CA ALA A 18 -13.47 9.44 9.42
C ALA A 18 -14.55 9.82 10.46
N CYS A 19 -14.30 10.90 11.22
CA CYS A 19 -15.08 11.35 12.39
C CYS A 19 -16.57 10.99 12.36
N LYS A 20 -17.07 10.42 13.48
CA LYS A 20 -18.48 10.07 13.72
C LYS A 20 -19.12 9.27 12.58
N PHE A 21 -18.59 8.06 12.32
CA PHE A 21 -19.20 7.02 11.45
C PHE A 21 -19.15 7.25 9.93
N ILE A 22 -18.49 8.29 9.43
CA ILE A 22 -18.37 8.49 7.98
C ILE A 22 -17.26 7.60 7.44
N LYS A 23 -17.64 6.52 6.74
CA LYS A 23 -16.67 5.71 5.96
C LYS A 23 -16.27 6.50 4.73
N LYS A 24 -14.99 6.88 4.65
CA LYS A 24 -14.40 7.47 3.45
C LYS A 24 -13.54 6.42 2.73
N PRO A 25 -13.47 6.45 1.39
CA PRO A 25 -12.54 5.60 0.66
C PRO A 25 -11.12 5.89 1.15
N CYS A 26 -10.32 4.84 1.34
CA CYS A 26 -8.96 4.98 1.82
C CYS A 26 -8.15 5.77 0.78
N PRO A 27 -7.53 6.92 1.15
CA PRO A 27 -6.84 7.77 0.19
C PRO A 27 -5.59 7.09 -0.40
N ALA A 28 -5.01 6.11 0.28
CA ALA A 28 -3.80 5.42 -0.18
C ALA A 28 -4.08 4.36 -1.26
N CYS A 29 -5.23 3.69 -1.21
CA CYS A 29 -5.63 2.69 -2.20
C CYS A 29 -6.86 3.12 -3.02
N LYS A 30 -7.32 4.36 -2.85
CA LYS A 30 -8.49 4.93 -3.52
C LYS A 30 -9.74 4.04 -3.44
N GLY A 31 -9.96 3.35 -2.32
CA GLY A 31 -11.12 2.46 -2.15
C GLY A 31 -10.87 0.98 -2.44
N THR A 32 -9.76 0.60 -3.08
CA THR A 32 -9.58 -0.78 -3.58
C THR A 32 -9.13 -1.77 -2.51
N GLY A 33 -8.61 -1.29 -1.37
CA GLY A 33 -8.00 -2.12 -0.32
C GLY A 33 -6.64 -2.71 -0.67
N LYS A 34 -6.18 -2.54 -1.91
CA LYS A 34 -4.99 -3.23 -2.46
C LYS A 34 -4.09 -2.21 -3.16
N MET A 35 -2.78 -2.41 -3.09
CA MET A 35 -1.80 -1.64 -3.84
C MET A 35 -1.11 -2.57 -4.82
N THR A 36 -1.25 -2.25 -6.10
CA THR A 36 -0.55 -2.95 -7.17
C THR A 36 0.79 -2.27 -7.38
N LYS A 37 1.88 -3.01 -7.13
CA LYS A 37 3.25 -2.58 -7.46
C LYS A 37 3.75 -3.41 -8.62
N HIS A 38 4.53 -2.81 -9.51
CA HIS A 38 5.20 -3.59 -10.53
C HIS A 38 6.41 -4.31 -9.92
N LEU A 39 6.63 -5.58 -10.28
CA LEU A 39 7.75 -6.35 -9.74
C LEU A 39 9.11 -5.67 -9.98
N SER A 40 9.24 -4.89 -11.05
CA SER A 40 10.43 -4.11 -11.34
C SER A 40 10.73 -3.06 -10.27
N GLU A 41 9.71 -2.43 -9.68
CA GLU A 41 9.89 -1.40 -8.65
C GLU A 41 10.30 -2.00 -7.30
N ILE A 42 9.89 -3.23 -7.01
CA ILE A 42 10.20 -3.92 -5.75
C ILE A 42 11.67 -4.36 -5.70
N LYS A 43 12.24 -4.77 -6.85
CA LYS A 43 13.66 -5.15 -6.92
C LYS A 43 14.62 -3.99 -6.59
N TYR A 44 14.21 -2.75 -6.85
CA TYR A 44 15.01 -1.57 -6.50
C TYR A 44 14.96 -1.23 -5.00
N GLU A 45 13.83 -1.46 -4.31
CA GLU A 45 13.75 -1.21 -2.86
C GLU A 45 14.61 -2.19 -2.05
N GLU A 46 14.71 -3.47 -2.43
CA GLU A 46 15.54 -4.43 -1.69
C GLU A 46 17.03 -4.21 -1.86
N GLN A 47 17.51 -3.83 -3.05
CA GLN A 47 18.94 -3.51 -3.23
C GLN A 47 19.36 -2.24 -2.47
N ASN A 48 18.47 -1.25 -2.39
CA ASN A 48 18.79 0.02 -1.73
C ASN A 48 18.72 -0.06 -0.19
N LYS A 49 17.97 -1.04 0.35
CA LYS A 49 17.91 -1.27 1.80
C LYS A 49 19.15 -1.99 2.35
N PHE A 50 19.86 -2.72 1.49
CA PHE A 50 21.12 -3.38 1.84
C PHE A 50 22.32 -2.40 1.86
N PHE A 51 22.26 -1.32 1.07
CA PHE A 51 23.36 -0.37 0.90
C PHE A 51 23.39 0.76 1.97
N LEU A 52 22.28 0.99 2.68
CA LEU A 52 22.16 2.04 3.72
C LEU A 52 22.51 1.55 5.14
N HIS A 53 23.03 0.32 5.25
CA HIS A 53 23.45 -0.30 6.52
C HIS A 53 24.91 -0.81 6.44
N SER A 54 25.78 -0.09 5.71
CA SER A 54 27.23 -0.29 5.67
C SER A 54 27.94 0.94 6.22
#